data_AF-A0A4R8WEP8-F1
#
_entry.id   AF-A0A4R8WEP8-F1
#
_cell.length_a   1.000
_cell.length_b   1.000
_cell.length_c   1.000
_cell.angle_alpha   90.00
_cell.angle_beta   90.00
_cell.angle_gamma   90.00
#
_symmetry.space_group_name_H-M   'P 1'
#
loop_
_entity.id
_entity.type
_entity.pdbx_description
1 polymer ?
#
loop_
_entity_poly.entity_id
_entity_poly.type
_entity_poly.pdbx_seq_one_letter_code
_entity_poly.pdbx_strand_id
1 'polypeptide(L)'
;MVQVTERDLAMVEWLGVVRLAEVDAIRWALGAMLGSAEPISTRKAQHWIMRMVEAGLVARARPTFQGASIVWATHDAVGRQPPNLFRQTTRHEVAVATVSARYLALGYTWQRDRRPISILDHQADGIATREGRAELVEVELTAKSTQRYMHIYENYSTRLAREGVSRVAYYCTADADRVVSREADRFIFRTERQRLVSTIAFDERGHWIGNSLSLTASFSSCSVVQDAND
;
A
#
# COMPACT_ATOMS: atom_id res chain seq x y z
N MET A 1 -14.01 11.91 -29.92
CA MET A 1 -14.61 12.01 -28.57
C MET A 1 -14.31 10.71 -27.85
N VAL A 2 -13.50 10.75 -26.78
CA VAL A 2 -13.16 9.55 -26.01
C VAL A 2 -14.35 9.16 -25.14
N GLN A 3 -14.87 7.95 -25.30
CA GLN A 3 -15.90 7.42 -24.40
C GLN A 3 -15.25 7.09 -23.05
N VAL A 4 -15.77 7.65 -21.96
CA VAL A 4 -15.33 7.38 -20.58
C VAL A 4 -16.34 6.43 -19.92
N THR A 5 -15.86 5.37 -19.29
CA THR A 5 -16.69 4.36 -18.61
C THR A 5 -16.68 4.54 -17.10
N GLU A 6 -17.62 3.91 -16.37
CA GLU A 6 -17.63 3.92 -14.91
C GLU A 6 -16.33 3.37 -14.31
N ARG A 7 -15.77 2.31 -14.91
CA ARG A 7 -14.45 1.77 -14.52
C ARG A 7 -13.33 2.80 -14.70
N ASP A 8 -13.40 3.60 -15.75
CA ASP A 8 -12.39 4.64 -15.99
C ASP A 8 -12.48 5.73 -14.90
N LEU A 9 -13.69 6.09 -14.46
CA LEU A 9 -13.89 7.02 -13.34
C LEU A 9 -13.41 6.45 -12.00
N ALA A 10 -13.69 5.16 -11.72
CA ALA A 10 -13.19 4.49 -10.52
C ALA A 10 -11.66 4.44 -10.46
N MET A 11 -10.99 4.22 -11.60
CA MET A 11 -9.53 4.31 -11.69
C MET A 11 -8.99 5.72 -11.42
N VAL A 12 -9.68 6.75 -11.92
CA VAL A 12 -9.31 8.15 -11.69
C VAL A 12 -9.49 8.52 -10.21
N GLU A 13 -10.58 8.05 -9.57
CA GLU A 13 -10.81 8.22 -8.14
C GLU A 13 -9.70 7.54 -7.31
N TRP A 14 -9.35 6.30 -7.64
CA TRP A 14 -8.25 5.59 -7.00
C TRP A 14 -6.92 6.33 -7.15
N LEU A 15 -6.60 6.86 -8.34
CA LEU A 15 -5.44 7.73 -8.56
C LEU A 15 -5.49 8.99 -7.69
N GLY A 16 -6.68 9.55 -7.47
CA GLY A 16 -6.90 10.64 -6.51
C GLY A 16 -6.46 10.26 -5.09
N VAL A 17 -6.72 9.02 -4.66
CA VAL A 17 -6.32 8.48 -3.35
C VAL A 17 -4.81 8.23 -3.25
N VAL A 18 -4.22 7.52 -4.21
CA VAL A 18 -2.79 7.13 -4.16
C VAL A 18 -1.83 8.22 -4.67
N ARG A 19 -2.36 9.31 -5.27
CA ARG A 19 -1.69 10.49 -5.83
C ARG A 19 -0.91 10.24 -7.13
N LEU A 20 -0.13 9.17 -7.20
CA LEU A 20 0.63 8.79 -8.38
C LEU A 20 0.85 7.28 -8.41
N ALA A 21 1.05 6.73 -9.61
CA ALA A 21 1.26 5.30 -9.80
C ALA A 21 2.16 5.03 -11.01
N GLU A 22 2.88 3.92 -10.97
CA GLU A 22 3.53 3.38 -12.16
C GLU A 22 2.59 2.49 -12.96
N VAL A 23 2.99 2.21 -14.21
CA VAL A 23 2.23 1.34 -15.12
C VAL A 23 1.96 -0.03 -14.51
N ASP A 24 2.86 -0.59 -13.70
CA ASP A 24 2.60 -1.87 -13.05
C ASP A 24 1.43 -1.80 -12.06
N ALA A 25 1.42 -0.81 -11.17
CA ALA A 25 0.30 -0.58 -10.25
C ALA A 25 -1.02 -0.32 -11.01
N ILE A 26 -0.98 0.40 -12.13
CA ILE A 26 -2.15 0.60 -13.01
C ILE A 26 -2.67 -0.73 -13.56
N ARG A 27 -1.77 -1.66 -13.96
CA ARG A 27 -2.18 -2.99 -14.46
C ARG A 27 -2.91 -3.79 -13.39
N TRP A 28 -2.41 -3.75 -12.16
CA TRP A 28 -3.03 -4.43 -11.01
C TRP A 28 -4.40 -3.83 -10.67
N ALA A 29 -4.49 -2.50 -10.54
CA ALA A 29 -5.74 -1.83 -10.21
C ALA A 29 -6.81 -2.04 -11.29
N LEU A 30 -6.45 -1.96 -12.58
CA LEU A 30 -7.37 -2.26 -13.67
C LEU A 30 -7.80 -3.74 -13.71
N GLY A 31 -6.91 -4.66 -13.36
CA GLY A 31 -7.23 -6.08 -13.20
C GLY A 31 -8.25 -6.28 -12.09
N ALA A 32 -8.01 -5.69 -10.92
CA ALA A 32 -8.90 -5.74 -9.77
C ALA A 32 -10.30 -5.22 -10.09
N MET A 33 -10.41 -4.09 -10.80
CA MET A 33 -11.70 -3.52 -11.20
C MET A 33 -12.44 -4.34 -12.28
N LEU A 34 -11.77 -5.32 -12.89
CA LEU A 34 -12.40 -6.34 -13.74
C LEU A 34 -12.76 -7.61 -12.96
N GLY A 35 -12.61 -7.61 -11.63
CA GLY A 35 -12.80 -8.78 -10.78
C GLY A 35 -11.67 -9.81 -10.88
N SER A 36 -10.52 -9.44 -11.45
CA SER A 36 -9.37 -10.31 -11.61
C SER A 36 -8.40 -10.14 -10.44
N ALA A 37 -7.92 -11.27 -9.89
CA ALA A 37 -6.81 -11.30 -8.95
C ALA A 37 -5.44 -11.11 -9.63
N GLU A 38 -5.41 -11.08 -10.97
CA GLU A 38 -4.20 -10.93 -11.79
C GLU A 38 -4.20 -9.58 -12.53
N PRO A 39 -3.01 -8.99 -12.79
CA PRO A 39 -2.90 -7.73 -13.50
C PRO A 39 -3.26 -7.89 -14.98
N ILE A 40 -3.83 -6.85 -15.58
CA ILE A 40 -4.00 -6.81 -17.04
C ILE A 40 -2.63 -6.72 -17.75
N SER A 41 -2.61 -7.00 -19.05
CA SER A 41 -1.39 -6.85 -19.84
C SER A 41 -0.93 -5.38 -19.92
N THR A 42 0.39 -5.19 -20.04
CA THR A 42 1.01 -3.85 -20.19
C THR A 42 0.40 -3.08 -21.36
N ARG A 43 0.10 -3.75 -22.48
CA ARG A 43 -0.54 -3.13 -23.64
C ARG A 43 -1.91 -2.56 -23.31
N LYS A 44 -2.74 -3.31 -22.57
CA LYS A 44 -4.08 -2.83 -22.16
C LYS A 44 -3.99 -1.65 -21.20
N ALA A 45 -3.06 -1.69 -20.24
CA ALA A 45 -2.82 -0.58 -19.31
C ALA A 45 -2.33 0.69 -20.03
N GLN A 46 -1.37 0.56 -20.95
CA GLN A 46 -0.88 1.68 -21.76
C GLN A 46 -1.99 2.28 -22.63
N HIS A 47 -2.82 1.43 -23.24
CA HIS A 47 -3.98 1.89 -24.01
C HIS A 47 -4.95 2.70 -23.12
N TRP A 48 -5.25 2.21 -21.92
CA TRP A 48 -6.08 2.95 -20.96
C TRP A 48 -5.45 4.30 -20.59
N ILE A 49 -4.15 4.33 -20.25
CA ILE A 49 -3.42 5.56 -19.94
C ILE A 49 -3.55 6.58 -21.08
N MET A 50 -3.30 6.16 -22.33
CA MET A 50 -3.37 7.06 -23.49
C MET A 50 -4.77 7.63 -23.70
N ARG A 51 -5.82 6.80 -23.56
CA ARG A 51 -7.22 7.27 -23.63
C ARG A 51 -7.53 8.30 -22.55
N MET A 52 -7.07 8.08 -21.32
CA MET A 52 -7.34 9.00 -20.20
C MET A 52 -6.53 10.30 -20.30
N VAL A 53 -5.35 10.26 -20.92
CA VAL A 53 -4.59 11.46 -21.28
C VAL A 53 -5.32 12.25 -22.36
N GLU A 54 -5.81 11.60 -23.41
CA GLU A 54 -6.61 12.26 -24.46
C GLU A 54 -7.91 12.86 -23.92
N ALA A 55 -8.54 12.20 -22.93
CA ALA A 55 -9.71 12.70 -22.23
C ALA A 55 -9.41 13.82 -21.21
N GLY A 56 -8.14 14.16 -20.96
CA GLY A 56 -7.74 15.18 -19.98
C GLY A 56 -7.91 14.77 -18.51
N LEU A 57 -8.18 13.50 -18.23
CA LEU A 57 -8.43 12.99 -16.87
C LEU A 57 -7.15 12.58 -16.14
N VAL A 58 -6.11 12.25 -16.89
CA VAL A 58 -4.85 11.74 -16.38
C VAL A 58 -3.69 12.44 -17.07
N ALA A 59 -2.62 12.69 -16.32
CA ALA A 59 -1.34 13.13 -16.84
C ALA A 59 -0.27 12.08 -16.57
N ARG A 60 0.81 12.13 -17.35
CA ARG A 60 1.94 11.21 -17.23
C ARG A 60 3.26 11.90 -17.51
N ALA A 61 4.32 11.39 -16.89
CA ALA A 61 5.70 11.76 -17.19
C ALA A 61 6.60 10.55 -17.03
N ARG A 62 7.82 10.65 -17.57
CA ARG A 62 8.89 9.68 -17.37
C ARG A 62 10.10 10.39 -16.74
N PRO A 63 10.17 10.48 -15.41
CA PRO A 63 11.31 11.09 -14.74
C PRO A 63 12.59 10.32 -15.02
N THR A 64 13.73 11.00 -15.12
CA THR A 64 15.03 10.39 -15.44
C THR A 64 15.53 9.42 -14.37
N PHE A 65 15.15 9.62 -13.11
CA PHE A 65 15.52 8.76 -11.98
C PHE A 65 14.63 7.51 -11.85
N GLN A 66 13.57 7.40 -12.66
CA GLN A 66 12.62 6.28 -12.60
C GLN A 66 12.61 5.54 -13.94
N GLY A 67 12.68 4.20 -13.88
CA GLY A 67 12.72 3.37 -15.10
C GLY A 67 11.42 3.40 -15.91
N ALA A 68 10.29 3.70 -15.25
CA ALA A 68 8.95 3.63 -15.80
C ALA A 68 8.24 5.00 -15.84
N SER A 69 7.14 5.05 -16.60
CA SER A 69 6.26 6.22 -16.63
C SER A 69 5.43 6.29 -15.35
N ILE A 70 5.42 7.47 -14.73
CA ILE A 70 4.54 7.81 -13.61
C ILE A 70 3.27 8.45 -14.16
N VAL A 71 2.13 8.09 -13.60
CA VAL A 71 0.79 8.45 -14.01
C VAL A 71 0.05 9.03 -12.79
N TRP A 72 -0.72 10.11 -12.97
CA TRP A 72 -1.53 10.73 -11.92
C TRP A 72 -2.81 11.35 -12.49
N ALA A 73 -3.85 11.48 -11.66
CA ALA A 73 -5.08 12.18 -12.05
C ALA A 73 -4.86 13.70 -12.15
N THR A 74 -5.50 14.36 -13.12
CA THR A 74 -5.37 15.81 -13.34
C THR A 74 -6.15 16.61 -12.29
N HIS A 75 -5.85 17.90 -12.18
CA HIS A 75 -6.58 18.79 -11.26
C HIS A 75 -8.07 18.82 -11.57
N ASP A 76 -8.42 18.92 -12.84
CA ASP A 76 -9.82 18.95 -13.30
C ASP A 76 -10.57 17.66 -12.96
N ALA A 77 -9.87 16.52 -12.89
CA ALA A 77 -10.46 15.22 -12.62
C ALA A 77 -10.72 14.96 -11.13
N VAL A 78 -9.85 15.41 -10.22
CA VAL A 78 -9.91 15.06 -8.79
C VAL A 78 -9.76 16.23 -7.82
N GLY A 79 -9.68 17.47 -8.32
CA GLY A 79 -9.54 18.69 -7.52
C GLY A 79 -8.19 18.82 -6.80
N ARG A 80 -7.19 18.00 -7.13
CA ARG A 80 -5.88 17.97 -6.45
C ARG A 80 -4.78 18.57 -7.33
N GLN A 81 -3.81 19.21 -6.70
CA GLN A 81 -2.64 19.72 -7.41
C GLN A 81 -1.78 18.56 -7.93
N PRO A 82 -1.12 18.72 -9.08
CA PRO A 82 -0.22 17.70 -9.62
C PRO A 82 0.90 17.37 -8.62
N PRO A 83 1.35 16.10 -8.57
CA PRO A 83 2.44 15.71 -7.70
C PRO A 83 3.75 16.37 -8.15
N ASN A 84 4.60 16.74 -7.19
CA ASN A 84 5.97 17.13 -7.49
C ASN A 84 6.82 15.86 -7.59
N LEU A 85 7.11 15.44 -8.82
CA LEU A 85 7.82 14.19 -9.11
C LEU A 85 9.25 14.17 -8.57
N PHE A 86 9.88 15.33 -8.34
CA PHE A 86 11.26 15.41 -7.87
C PHE A 86 11.39 15.47 -6.34
N ARG A 87 10.28 15.32 -5.61
CA ARG A 87 10.34 15.19 -4.14
C ARG A 87 10.93 13.84 -3.74
N GLN A 88 11.64 13.85 -2.62
CA GLN A 88 12.17 12.62 -1.99
C GLN A 88 11.08 11.57 -1.73
N THR A 89 9.83 12.01 -1.50
CA THR A 89 8.70 11.13 -1.21
C THR A 89 8.09 10.45 -2.43
N THR A 90 8.45 10.84 -3.67
CA THR A 90 7.83 10.27 -4.88
C THR A 90 7.98 8.74 -4.94
N ARG A 91 9.17 8.23 -4.63
CA ARG A 91 9.43 6.79 -4.61
C ARG A 91 8.56 6.05 -3.59
N HIS A 92 8.36 6.66 -2.42
CA HIS A 92 7.46 6.13 -1.40
C HIS A 92 6.00 6.13 -1.89
N GLU A 93 5.54 7.21 -2.52
CA GLU A 93 4.18 7.29 -3.06
C GLU A 93 3.93 6.23 -4.16
N VAL A 94 4.90 5.97 -5.04
CA VAL A 94 4.84 4.89 -6.03
C VAL A 94 4.70 3.53 -5.33
N ALA A 95 5.49 3.28 -4.29
CA ALA A 95 5.47 2.02 -3.56
C ALA A 95 4.12 1.81 -2.83
N VAL A 96 3.53 2.88 -2.25
CA VAL A 96 2.19 2.85 -1.66
C VAL A 96 1.12 2.51 -2.70
N ALA A 97 1.17 3.13 -3.89
CA ALA A 97 0.25 2.80 -4.98
C ALA A 97 0.38 1.33 -5.44
N THR A 98 1.60 0.82 -5.45
CA THR A 98 1.93 -0.56 -5.81
C THR A 98 1.34 -1.58 -4.83
N VAL A 99 1.39 -1.28 -3.53
CA VAL A 99 0.75 -2.07 -2.47
C VAL A 99 -0.77 -1.97 -2.56
N SER A 100 -1.30 -0.74 -2.65
CA SER A 100 -2.73 -0.46 -2.78
C SER A 100 -3.38 -1.25 -3.92
N ALA A 101 -2.76 -1.24 -5.10
CA ALA A 101 -3.28 -1.96 -6.27
C ALA A 101 -3.37 -3.47 -6.07
N ARG A 102 -2.46 -4.06 -5.29
CA ARG A 102 -2.51 -5.49 -4.96
C ARG A 102 -3.56 -5.79 -3.89
N TYR A 103 -3.80 -4.89 -2.94
CA TYR A 103 -4.94 -5.00 -2.02
C TYR A 103 -6.28 -4.99 -2.78
N LEU A 104 -6.42 -4.12 -3.79
CA LEU A 104 -7.60 -4.12 -4.66
C LEU A 104 -7.79 -5.49 -5.34
N ALA A 105 -6.71 -6.08 -5.86
CA ALA A 105 -6.76 -7.40 -6.52
C ALA A 105 -7.14 -8.55 -5.56
N LEU A 106 -6.96 -8.36 -4.26
CA LEU A 106 -7.40 -9.26 -3.21
C LEU A 106 -8.83 -8.96 -2.71
N GLY A 107 -9.55 -8.05 -3.38
CA GLY A 107 -10.93 -7.68 -3.05
C GLY A 107 -11.05 -6.73 -1.86
N TYR A 108 -9.98 -6.08 -1.42
CA TYR A 108 -10.07 -5.02 -0.43
C TYR A 108 -10.47 -3.70 -1.10
N THR A 109 -11.15 -2.83 -0.36
CA THR A 109 -11.17 -1.41 -0.67
C THR A 109 -9.94 -0.74 -0.06
N TRP A 110 -9.54 0.40 -0.62
CA TRP A 110 -8.37 1.14 -0.17
C TRP A 110 -8.67 2.62 0.01
N GLN A 111 -8.22 3.18 1.12
CA GLN A 111 -8.27 4.63 1.37
C GLN A 111 -7.01 5.11 2.09
N ARG A 112 -6.79 6.43 2.09
CA ARG A 112 -5.78 7.03 2.98
C ARG A 112 -6.26 6.93 4.42
N ASP A 113 -5.33 6.69 5.34
CA ASP A 113 -5.65 6.70 6.76
C ASP A 113 -6.10 8.11 7.22
N ARG A 114 -6.77 8.17 8.37
CA ARG A 114 -7.24 9.41 8.96
C ARG A 114 -6.06 10.35 9.27
N ARG A 115 -6.31 11.66 9.17
CA ARG A 115 -5.31 12.64 9.56
C ARG A 115 -5.02 12.52 11.06
N PRO A 116 -3.75 12.70 11.49
CA PRO A 116 -3.42 12.71 12.90
C PRO A 116 -4.21 13.80 13.63
N ILE A 117 -4.82 13.44 14.75
CA ILE A 117 -5.56 14.39 15.61
C ILE A 117 -4.61 15.03 16.64
N SER A 118 -3.52 14.34 17.00
CA SER A 118 -2.52 14.81 17.95
C SER A 118 -1.11 14.47 17.49
N ILE A 119 -0.10 15.03 18.18
CA ILE A 119 1.33 14.73 17.92
C ILE A 119 1.71 13.27 18.23
N LEU A 120 0.91 12.59 19.06
CA LEU A 120 1.07 11.18 19.39
C LEU A 120 0.33 10.26 18.41
N ASP A 121 -0.42 10.85 17.48
CA ASP A 121 -1.20 10.11 16.49
C ASP A 121 -0.36 9.90 15.24
N HIS A 122 -0.42 8.69 14.69
CA HIS A 122 0.32 8.33 13.48
C HIS A 122 -0.67 7.96 12.38
N GLN A 123 -0.41 8.50 11.19
CA GLN A 123 -1.17 8.21 9.99
C GLN A 123 -0.43 7.15 9.20
N ALA A 124 -1.05 5.96 9.09
CA ALA A 124 -0.56 4.91 8.21
C ALA A 124 -0.64 5.35 6.74
N ASP A 125 0.17 4.74 5.88
CA ASP A 125 0.16 5.04 4.44
C ASP A 125 -1.20 4.79 3.78
N GLY A 126 -1.95 3.79 4.27
CA GLY A 126 -3.34 3.54 3.91
C GLY A 126 -4.07 2.59 4.86
N ILE A 127 -5.39 2.50 4.66
CA ILE A 127 -6.24 1.50 5.28
C ILE A 127 -6.83 0.65 4.16
N ALA A 128 -6.66 -0.68 4.29
CA ALA A 128 -7.33 -1.64 3.45
C ALA A 128 -8.51 -2.25 4.23
N THR A 129 -9.71 -2.33 3.62
CA THR A 129 -10.86 -2.95 4.29
C THR A 129 -11.52 -4.03 3.44
N ARG A 130 -11.92 -5.14 4.07
CA ARG A 130 -12.65 -6.24 3.44
C ARG A 130 -13.46 -7.00 4.49
N GLU A 131 -14.73 -7.28 4.22
CA GLU A 131 -15.57 -8.14 5.08
C GLU A 131 -15.57 -7.71 6.57
N GLY A 132 -15.62 -6.39 6.82
CA GLY A 132 -15.60 -5.83 8.18
C GLY A 132 -14.24 -5.84 8.88
N ARG A 133 -13.17 -6.28 8.20
CA ARG A 133 -11.79 -6.21 8.68
C ARG A 133 -11.11 -4.97 8.14
N ALA A 134 -10.35 -4.28 8.99
CA ALA A 134 -9.55 -3.11 8.63
C ALA A 134 -8.08 -3.37 8.94
N GLU A 135 -7.23 -3.28 7.92
CA GLU A 135 -5.78 -3.40 8.03
C GLU A 135 -5.13 -2.04 7.84
N LEU A 136 -4.29 -1.64 8.79
CA LEU A 136 -3.39 -0.50 8.60
C LEU A 136 -2.21 -0.96 7.78
N VAL A 137 -1.90 -0.23 6.73
CA VAL A 137 -0.86 -0.62 5.77
C VAL A 137 0.22 0.44 5.76
N GLU A 138 1.46 -0.04 5.88
CA GLU A 138 2.68 0.77 5.91
C GLU A 138 3.64 0.30 4.83
N VAL A 139 4.27 1.26 4.17
CA VAL A 139 5.40 1.02 3.29
C VAL A 139 6.66 1.54 3.98
N GLU A 140 7.72 0.74 4.02
CA GLU A 140 8.99 1.16 4.62
C GLU A 140 10.15 0.86 3.68
N LEU A 141 10.55 1.87 2.91
CA LEU A 141 11.68 1.73 1.99
C LEU A 141 13.04 1.91 2.68
N THR A 142 13.06 2.67 3.77
CA THR A 142 14.26 3.00 4.56
C THR A 142 13.90 3.02 6.03
N ALA A 143 14.70 2.40 6.89
CA ALA A 143 14.40 2.36 8.31
C ALA A 143 14.27 3.76 8.94
N LYS A 144 13.24 3.94 9.76
CA LYS A 144 13.06 5.13 10.60
C LYS A 144 13.93 5.04 11.86
N SER A 145 14.07 6.16 12.58
CA SER A 145 14.76 6.16 13.88
C SER A 145 13.95 5.37 14.92
N THR A 146 14.63 4.80 15.92
CA THR A 146 13.99 4.06 17.02
C THR A 146 12.92 4.88 17.74
N GLN A 147 13.19 6.15 18.03
CA GLN A 147 12.20 7.03 18.68
C GLN A 147 10.93 7.19 17.83
N ARG A 148 11.06 7.22 16.50
CA ARG A 148 9.91 7.30 15.62
C ARG A 148 9.09 6.01 15.62
N TYR A 149 9.75 4.85 15.64
CA TYR A 149 9.05 3.57 15.77
C TYR A 149 8.31 3.44 17.10
N MET A 150 8.90 3.90 18.21
CA MET A 150 8.23 3.90 19.51
C MET A 150 6.86 4.61 19.44
N HIS A 151 6.82 5.84 18.92
CA HIS A 151 5.56 6.58 18.78
C HIS A 151 4.56 5.90 17.83
N ILE A 152 5.05 5.37 16.69
CA ILE A 152 4.19 4.67 15.73
C ILE A 152 3.57 3.42 16.37
N TYR A 153 4.35 2.66 17.11
CA TYR A 153 3.92 1.39 17.71
C TYR A 153 3.05 1.57 18.94
N GLU A 154 3.23 2.63 19.72
CA GLU A 154 2.27 3.03 20.76
C GLU A 154 0.90 3.38 20.16
N ASN A 155 0.88 4.13 19.05
CA ASN A 155 -0.34 4.42 18.32
C ASN A 155 -1.00 3.12 17.80
N TYR A 156 -0.25 2.26 17.13
CA TYR A 156 -0.77 1.00 16.60
C TYR A 156 -1.27 0.04 17.67
N SER A 157 -0.59 -0.05 18.81
CA SER A 157 -1.06 -0.85 19.95
C SER A 157 -2.44 -0.37 20.41
N THR A 158 -2.65 0.95 20.47
CA THR A 158 -3.96 1.53 20.82
C THR A 158 -5.02 1.17 19.78
N ARG A 159 -4.71 1.31 18.49
CA ARG A 159 -5.65 1.06 17.39
C ARG A 159 -6.03 -0.42 17.28
N LEU A 160 -5.06 -1.32 17.45
CA LEU A 160 -5.27 -2.77 17.46
C LEU A 160 -6.16 -3.20 18.63
N ALA A 161 -5.97 -2.60 19.81
CA ALA A 161 -6.71 -2.98 21.01
C ALA A 161 -8.10 -2.34 21.12
N ARG A 162 -8.33 -1.16 20.51
CA ARG A 162 -9.52 -0.33 20.81
C ARG A 162 -10.30 0.18 19.60
N GLU A 163 -9.69 0.26 18.42
CA GLU A 163 -10.32 0.90 17.24
C GLU A 163 -10.81 -0.10 16.18
N GLY A 164 -10.85 -1.40 16.50
CA GLY A 164 -11.33 -2.44 15.57
C GLY A 164 -10.41 -2.73 14.39
N VAL A 165 -9.18 -2.20 14.40
CA VAL A 165 -8.13 -2.56 13.43
C VAL A 165 -7.78 -4.02 13.64
N SER A 166 -7.86 -4.86 12.60
CA SER A 166 -7.57 -6.29 12.69
C SER A 166 -6.08 -6.60 12.65
N ARG A 167 -5.29 -5.82 11.90
CA ARG A 167 -3.86 -6.06 11.63
C ARG A 167 -3.15 -4.76 11.23
N VAL A 168 -1.84 -4.71 11.48
CA VAL A 168 -0.91 -3.77 10.85
C VAL A 168 0.03 -4.54 9.91
N ALA A 169 0.09 -4.17 8.64
CA ALA A 169 0.89 -4.82 7.62
C ALA A 169 1.96 -3.86 7.07
N TYR A 170 3.22 -4.21 7.29
CA TYR A 170 4.40 -3.50 6.78
C TYR A 170 4.93 -4.17 5.51
N TYR A 171 5.15 -3.37 4.47
CA TYR A 171 5.78 -3.78 3.21
C TYR A 171 7.11 -3.07 3.05
N CYS A 172 8.19 -3.84 3.16
CA CYS A 172 9.51 -3.31 3.44
C CYS A 172 10.54 -3.68 2.38
N THR A 173 11.63 -2.92 2.34
CA THR A 173 12.93 -3.46 1.90
C THR A 173 13.50 -4.38 2.97
N ALA A 174 14.46 -5.25 2.61
CA ALA A 174 15.03 -6.21 3.55
C ALA A 174 15.67 -5.54 4.79
N ASP A 175 16.34 -4.40 4.61
CA ASP A 175 16.95 -3.69 5.74
C ASP A 175 15.93 -3.00 6.63
N ALA A 176 14.87 -2.42 6.04
CA ALA A 176 13.78 -1.84 6.79
C ALA A 176 13.02 -2.90 7.60
N ASP A 177 12.75 -4.07 7.00
CA ASP A 177 12.05 -5.19 7.65
C ASP A 177 12.73 -5.64 8.95
N ARG A 178 14.06 -5.80 8.92
CA ARG A 178 14.84 -6.17 10.12
C ARG A 178 14.65 -5.18 11.26
N VAL A 179 14.65 -3.87 10.96
CA VAL A 179 14.46 -2.83 11.97
C VAL A 179 13.01 -2.78 12.43
N VAL A 180 12.05 -2.82 11.52
CA VAL A 180 10.61 -2.85 11.81
C VAL A 180 10.30 -3.99 12.78
N SER A 181 10.73 -5.21 12.46
CA SER A 181 10.54 -6.40 13.29
C SER A 181 11.18 -6.26 14.67
N ARG A 182 12.45 -5.86 14.72
CA ARG A 182 13.19 -5.70 15.98
C ARG A 182 12.54 -4.65 16.89
N GLU A 183 12.15 -3.50 16.35
CA GLU A 183 11.51 -2.47 17.17
C GLU A 183 10.07 -2.87 17.55
N ALA A 184 9.37 -3.64 16.71
CA ALA A 184 8.04 -4.14 17.04
C ALA A 184 8.09 -5.11 18.22
N ASP A 185 9.10 -5.97 18.30
CA ASP A 185 9.33 -6.86 19.44
C ASP A 185 9.58 -6.10 20.75
N ARG A 186 10.04 -4.85 20.67
CA ARG A 186 10.35 -4.01 21.83
C ARG A 186 9.17 -3.17 22.29
N PHE A 187 8.39 -2.61 21.37
CA PHE A 187 7.39 -1.59 21.69
C PHE A 187 5.94 -2.02 21.49
N ILE A 188 5.66 -3.11 20.76
CA ILE A 188 4.30 -3.66 20.67
C ILE A 188 4.10 -4.66 21.80
N PHE A 189 2.99 -4.53 22.52
CA PHE A 189 2.65 -5.46 23.60
C PHE A 189 2.46 -6.88 23.07
N ARG A 190 2.86 -7.89 23.85
CA ARG A 190 2.96 -9.30 23.41
C ARG A 190 1.65 -9.86 22.85
N THR A 191 0.48 -9.41 23.33
CA THR A 191 -0.83 -9.87 22.83
C THR A 191 -1.12 -9.36 21.42
N GLU A 192 -0.65 -8.14 21.09
CA GLU A 192 -0.90 -7.52 19.79
C GLU A 192 0.23 -7.77 18.79
N ARG A 193 1.39 -8.22 19.26
CA ARG A 193 2.60 -8.37 18.44
C ARG A 193 2.39 -9.26 17.20
N GLN A 194 1.60 -10.33 17.34
CA GLN A 194 1.29 -11.25 16.24
C GLN A 194 0.43 -10.60 15.13
N ARG A 195 -0.22 -9.48 15.45
CA ARG A 195 -1.08 -8.72 14.54
C ARG A 195 -0.33 -7.59 13.82
N LEU A 196 0.95 -7.36 14.14
CA LEU A 196 1.86 -6.55 13.34
C LEU A 196 2.76 -7.49 12.55
N VAL A 197 2.63 -7.46 11.23
CA VAL A 197 3.40 -8.32 10.33
C VAL A 197 4.19 -7.45 9.37
N SER A 198 5.46 -7.76 9.20
CA SER A 198 6.29 -7.17 8.16
C SER A 198 6.59 -8.20 7.07
N THR A 199 6.74 -7.73 5.84
CA THR A 199 7.01 -8.55 4.67
C THR A 199 8.01 -7.83 3.78
N ILE A 200 9.05 -8.55 3.37
CA ILE A 200 10.00 -8.05 2.38
C ILE A 200 9.31 -8.08 1.02
N ALA A 201 8.96 -6.90 0.53
CA ALA A 201 8.17 -6.72 -0.69
C ALA A 201 8.84 -5.79 -1.71
N PHE A 202 9.95 -5.16 -1.35
CA PHE A 202 10.66 -4.24 -2.21
C PHE A 202 12.17 -4.54 -2.27
N ASP A 203 12.77 -4.29 -3.44
CA ASP A 203 14.22 -4.24 -3.60
C ASP A 203 14.80 -2.92 -3.04
N GLU A 204 16.13 -2.80 -3.01
CA GLU A 204 16.83 -1.58 -2.55
C GLU A 204 16.48 -0.32 -3.37
N ARG A 205 15.89 -0.49 -4.55
CA ARG A 205 15.41 0.58 -5.44
C ARG A 205 13.91 0.85 -5.29
N GLY A 206 13.21 0.12 -4.42
CA GLY A 206 11.80 0.32 -4.10
C GLY A 206 10.88 -0.25 -5.16
N HIS A 207 11.38 -1.13 -6.03
CA HIS A 207 10.55 -1.90 -6.93
C HIS A 207 10.02 -3.13 -6.21
N TRP A 208 8.77 -3.47 -6.52
CA TRP A 208 8.14 -4.66 -5.99
C TRP A 208 8.91 -5.93 -6.37
N ILE A 209 9.12 -6.82 -5.40
CA ILE A 209 9.68 -8.16 -5.62
C ILE A 209 8.60 -9.23 -5.49
N GLY A 210 8.59 -10.20 -6.40
CA GLY A 210 7.62 -11.30 -6.42
C GLY A 210 6.35 -11.01 -7.24
N ASN A 211 5.51 -12.05 -7.37
CA ASN A 211 4.41 -12.04 -8.33
C ASN A 211 3.07 -11.56 -7.75
N SER A 212 2.86 -11.62 -6.44
CA SER A 212 1.60 -11.23 -5.79
C SER A 212 1.79 -10.86 -4.32
N LEU A 213 0.76 -10.28 -3.70
CA LEU A 213 0.69 -10.15 -2.25
C LEU A 213 0.49 -11.54 -1.63
N SER A 214 1.53 -12.07 -0.98
CA SER A 214 1.39 -13.26 -0.14
C SER A 214 0.76 -12.86 1.19
N LEU A 215 -0.55 -13.09 1.36
CA LEU A 215 -1.22 -12.88 2.66
C LEU A 215 -0.84 -13.95 3.70
N THR A 216 -0.11 -15.00 3.30
CA THR A 216 0.34 -16.08 4.18
C THR A 216 1.56 -15.66 5.01
N ALA A 217 1.34 -14.75 5.95
CA ALA A 217 2.02 -14.81 7.23
C ALA A 217 1.00 -15.31 8.26
N SER A 218 0.51 -16.53 8.01
CA SER A 218 -0.44 -17.23 8.87
C SER A 218 0.34 -17.93 9.98
N PHE A 219 0.19 -17.41 11.20
CA PHE A 219 0.21 -18.11 12.48
C PHE A 219 0.90 -19.49 12.47
N SER A 220 2.18 -19.55 12.86
CA SER A 220 2.73 -20.79 13.39
C SER A 220 2.08 -21.04 14.75
N SER A 221 0.99 -21.82 14.75
CA SER A 221 0.51 -22.46 15.97
C SER A 221 1.63 -23.35 16.48
N CYS A 222 2.19 -23.00 17.63
CA CYS A 222 3.03 -23.87 18.42
C CYS A 222 2.22 -25.14 18.70
N SER A 223 2.53 -26.25 18.04
CA SER A 223 1.98 -27.56 18.38
C SER A 223 2.51 -27.91 19.77
N VAL A 224 1.64 -27.79 20.77
CA VAL A 224 1.84 -28.37 22.08
C VAL A 224 2.08 -29.86 21.87
N VAL A 225 3.28 -30.30 22.21
CA VAL A 225 3.62 -31.70 22.40
C VAL A 225 2.66 -32.23 23.46
N GLN A 226 1.71 -33.07 23.06
CA GLN A 226 1.04 -33.94 24.01
C GLN A 226 2.01 -35.06 24.34
N ASP A 227 2.61 -34.96 25.51
CA ASP A 227 3.27 -36.08 26.17
C ASP A 227 2.24 -37.20 26.35
N ALA A 228 2.49 -38.32 25.67
CA ALA A 228 1.82 -39.58 25.94
C ALA A 228 2.57 -40.26 27.10
N ASN A 229 2.06 -40.05 28.31
CA ASN A 229 2.21 -41.00 29.42
C ASN A 229 0.79 -41.45 29.78
N ASP A 230 0.45 -42.67 29.35
CA ASP A 230 -0.18 -43.74 30.14
C ASP A 230 -0.35 -45.00 29.28
#